data_AF-A0A0P9DYW0-F1
#
_entry.id   AF-A0A0P9DYW0-F1
#
_cell.length_a   1.000
_cell.length_b   1.000
_cell.length_c   1.000
_cell.angle_alpha   90.00
_cell.angle_beta   90.00
_cell.angle_gamma   90.00
#
_symmetry.space_group_name_H-M   'P 1'
#
loop_
_entity.id
_entity.type
_entity.pdbx_description
1 polymer ?
#
loop_
_entity_poly.entity_id
_entity_poly.type
_entity_poly.pdbx_seq_one_letter_code
_entity_poly.pdbx_strand_id
1 'polypeptide(L)' 'MKLTLMNRLDAEERELMQQIQTYEACTMAVLNMASDQIRPLHKFAVEDIVSSLHRMTVELQTELLHLRLEKALCQPSKN' A
#
# COMPACT_ATOMS: atom_id res chain seq x y z
N MET A 1 7.29 -17.34 22.69
CA MET A 1 7.91 -16.13 22.08
C MET A 1 7.90 -16.15 20.55
N LYS A 2 8.45 -17.17 19.86
CA LYS A 2 8.53 -17.18 18.38
C LYS A 2 7.17 -17.16 17.66
N LEU A 3 6.17 -17.91 18.17
CA LEU A 3 4.79 -17.90 17.63
C LEU A 3 4.12 -16.53 17.78
N THR A 4 4.36 -15.85 18.90
CA THR A 4 3.82 -14.52 19.19
C THR A 4 4.41 -13.45 18.26
N LEU A 5 5.70 -13.57 17.90
CA LEU A 5 6.34 -12.69 16.92
C LEU A 5 5.76 -12.91 15.52
N MET A 6 5.60 -14.18 15.10
CA MET A 6 5.04 -14.53 13.79
C MET A 6 3.62 -13.96 13.62
N ASN A 7 2.77 -14.13 14.65
CA ASN A 7 1.40 -13.59 14.65
C ASN A 7 1.36 -12.06 14.54
N ARG A 8 2.34 -11.37 15.13
CA ARG A 8 2.45 -9.90 15.03
C ARG A 8 2.83 -9.49 13.61
N LEU A 9 3.85 -10.12 13.03
CA LEU A 9 4.28 -9.85 11.65
C LEU A 9 3.16 -10.18 10.64
N ASP A 10 2.36 -11.21 10.88
CA ASP A 10 1.18 -11.52 10.06
C ASP A 10 0.08 -10.46 10.18
N ALA A 11 -0.10 -9.86 11.36
CA ALA A 11 -1.09 -8.81 11.56
C ALA A 11 -0.65 -7.52 10.85
N GLU A 12 0.62 -7.14 11.02
CA GLU A 12 1.22 -5.97 10.39
C GLU A 12 1.23 -6.11 8.86
N GLU A 13 1.53 -7.30 8.31
CA GLU A 13 1.41 -7.55 6.87
C GLU A 13 -0.02 -7.29 6.36
N ARG A 14 -1.04 -7.78 7.07
CA ARG A 14 -2.45 -7.56 6.68
C ARG A 14 -2.82 -6.08 6.72
N GLU A 15 -2.34 -5.35 7.72
CA GLU A 15 -2.60 -3.93 7.85
C GLU A 15 -1.96 -3.14 6.70
N LEU A 16 -0.69 -3.38 6.39
CA LEU A 16 0.00 -2.77 5.25
C LEU A 16 -0.72 -3.08 3.93
N MET A 17 -1.12 -4.34 3.72
CA MET A 17 -1.88 -4.73 2.52
C MET A 17 -3.22 -3.97 2.42
N GLN A 18 -3.94 -3.83 3.53
CA GLN A 18 -5.20 -3.09 3.56
C GLN A 18 -5.00 -1.60 3.27
N GLN A 19 -3.94 -1.00 3.80
CA GLN A 19 -3.60 0.40 3.52
C GLN A 19 -3.27 0.59 2.04
N ILE A 20 -2.39 -0.24 1.46
CA ILE A 20 -2.04 -0.21 0.03
C ILE A 20 -3.30 -0.28 -0.84
N GLN A 21 -4.19 -1.26 -0.58
CA GLN A 21 -5.45 -1.41 -1.33
C GLN A 21 -6.34 -0.17 -1.22
N THR A 22 -6.35 0.48 -0.05
CA THR A 22 -7.11 1.72 0.16
C THR A 22 -6.55 2.86 -0.69
N TYR A 23 -5.23 3.04 -0.71
CA TYR A 23 -4.58 4.06 -1.56
C TYR A 23 -4.78 3.80 -3.05
N GLU A 24 -4.74 2.53 -3.49
CA GLU A 24 -5.05 2.14 -4.87
C GLU A 24 -6.51 2.46 -5.22
N ALA A 25 -7.46 2.15 -4.34
CA ALA A 25 -8.86 2.48 -4.53
C ALA A 25 -9.10 4.00 -4.59
N CYS A 26 -8.44 4.78 -3.72
CA CYS A 26 -8.48 6.24 -3.76
C CYS A 26 -7.93 6.79 -5.08
N THR A 27 -6.82 6.23 -5.58
CA THR A 27 -6.23 6.62 -6.86
C THR A 27 -7.23 6.41 -7.99
N MET A 28 -7.87 5.23 -8.04
CA MET A 28 -8.90 4.94 -9.03
C MET A 28 -10.12 5.86 -8.91
N ALA A 29 -10.56 6.20 -7.70
CA ALA A 29 -11.65 7.13 -7.49
C ALA A 29 -11.33 8.53 -8.05
N VAL A 30 -10.12 9.05 -7.80
CA VAL A 30 -9.68 10.35 -8.34
C VAL A 30 -9.60 10.32 -9.87
N LEU A 31 -9.06 9.25 -10.45
CA LEU A 31 -8.99 9.09 -11.90
C LEU A 31 -10.40 9.02 -12.54
N ASN A 32 -11.32 8.29 -11.92
CA ASN A 32 -12.71 8.21 -12.39
C ASN A 32 -13.38 9.60 -12.35
N MET A 33 -13.18 10.37 -11.27
CA MET A 33 -13.68 11.75 -11.19
C MET A 33 -13.06 12.66 -12.25
N ALA A 34 -11.77 12.50 -12.54
CA ALA A 34 -11.10 13.29 -13.57
C ALA A 34 -11.55 12.94 -15.00
N SER A 35 -12.02 11.70 -15.21
CA SER A 35 -12.57 11.25 -16.49
C SER A 35 -14.02 11.69 -16.74
N ASP A 36 -14.72 12.16 -15.69
CA ASP A 36 -16.10 12.65 -15.80
C ASP A 36 -16.17 13.98 -16.55
N GLN A 37 -16.77 13.96 -17.73
CA GLN A 37 -16.90 15.12 -18.62
C GLN A 37 -17.93 16.13 -18.10
N ILE A 38 -18.76 15.77 -17.12
CA ILE A 38 -19.80 16.65 -16.55
C ILE A 38 -19.18 17.70 -15.63
N ARG A 39 -18.08 17.38 -14.93
CA ARG A 39 -17.39 18.30 -14.03
C ARG A 39 -15.88 18.26 -14.29
N PRO A 40 -15.36 19.15 -15.16
CA PRO A 40 -13.92 19.20 -15.42
C PRO A 40 -13.17 19.59 -14.15
N LEU A 41 -12.22 18.76 -13.74
CA LEU A 41 -11.28 19.04 -12.66
C LEU A 41 -10.05 19.78 -13.19
N HIS A 42 -9.39 20.55 -12.33
CA HIS A 42 -8.15 21.22 -12.69
C HIS A 42 -7.02 20.20 -12.84
N LYS A 43 -6.42 20.11 -14.04
CA LYS A 43 -5.43 19.09 -14.40
C LYS A 43 -4.29 18.95 -13.39
N PHE A 44 -3.62 20.06 -13.05
CA PHE A 44 -2.46 19.99 -12.14
C PHE A 44 -2.85 19.58 -10.72
N ALA A 45 -4.07 19.90 -10.27
CA ALA A 45 -4.53 19.46 -8.96
C ALA A 45 -4.77 17.94 -8.93
N VAL A 46 -5.33 17.38 -10.01
CA VAL A 46 -5.48 15.93 -10.16
C VAL A 46 -4.11 15.25 -10.18
N GLU A 47 -3.16 15.80 -10.93
CA GLU A 47 -1.78 15.29 -11.01
C GLU A 47 -1.08 15.29 -9.65
N ASP A 48 -1.19 16.38 -8.89
CA ASP A 48 -0.60 16.50 -7.54
C ASP A 48 -1.20 15.48 -6.56
N ILE A 49 -2.52 15.28 -6.61
CA ILE A 49 -3.24 14.31 -5.78
C ILE A 49 -2.81 12.89 -6.13
N VAL A 50 -2.85 12.51 -7.41
CA VAL A 50 -2.47 11.16 -7.88
C VAL A 50 -1.00 10.88 -7.57
N SER A 51 -0.12 11.86 -7.79
CA SER A 51 1.31 11.72 -7.47
C SER A 51 1.56 11.51 -5.98
N SER A 52 0.79 12.20 -5.13
CA SER A 52 0.88 12.02 -3.68
C SER A 52 0.36 10.66 -3.23
N LEU A 53 -0.77 10.21 -3.77
CA LEU A 53 -1.29 8.87 -3.48
C LEU A 53 -0.31 7.78 -3.92
N HIS A 54 0.23 7.90 -5.13
CA HIS A 54 1.20 6.94 -5.66
C HIS A 54 2.47 6.86 -4.80
N ARG A 55 3.01 8.00 -4.37
CA ARG A 55 4.18 8.04 -3.48
C ARG A 55 3.91 7.28 -2.17
N MET A 56 2.76 7.52 -1.52
CA MET A 56 2.39 6.79 -0.31
C MET A 56 2.26 5.28 -0.56
N THR A 57 1.67 4.87 -1.70
CA THR A 57 1.58 3.45 -2.07
C THR A 57 2.97 2.81 -2.19
N VAL A 58 3.92 3.47 -2.85
CA VAL A 58 5.29 2.96 -3.04
C VAL A 58 6.04 2.85 -1.70
N GLU A 59 5.86 3.82 -0.80
CA GLU A 59 6.42 3.79 0.55
C GLU A 59 5.90 2.56 1.33
N LEU A 60 4.57 2.36 1.36
CA LEU A 60 3.96 1.21 2.01
C LEU A 60 4.37 -0.13 1.38
N GLN A 61 4.48 -0.19 0.05
CA GLN A 61 4.97 -1.39 -0.65
C GLN A 61 6.42 -1.72 -0.26
N THR A 62 7.24 -0.69 -0.03
CA THR A 62 8.63 -0.85 0.44
C THR A 62 8.66 -1.39 1.87
N GLU A 63 7.83 -0.87 2.77
CA GLU A 63 7.67 -1.39 4.13
C GLU A 63 7.20 -2.85 4.13
N LEU A 64 6.19 -3.17 3.31
CA LEU A 64 5.69 -4.52 3.14
C LEU A 64 6.78 -5.48 2.63
N LEU A 65 7.64 -5.01 1.71
CA LEU A 65 8.78 -5.79 1.23
C LEU A 65 9.78 -6.09 2.37
N HIS A 66 10.13 -5.10 3.18
CA HIS A 66 11.02 -5.29 4.33
C HIS A 66 10.44 -6.28 5.35
N LEU A 67 9.14 -6.16 5.67
CA LEU A 67 8.45 -7.08 6.57
C LEU A 67 8.47 -8.52 6.03
N ARG A 68 8.19 -8.71 4.74
CA ARG A 68 8.24 -10.04 4.10
C ARG A 68 9.64 -10.63 4.11
N LEU A 69 10.66 -9.79 3.92
CA LEU A 69 12.06 -10.20 4.04
C LEU A 69 12.39 -10.65 5.47
N GLU A 70 12.00 -9.89 6.49
CA GLU A 70 12.18 -10.27 7.90
C GLU A 70 11.52 -11.62 8.21
N LYS A 71 10.27 -11.81 7.75
CA LYS A 71 9.54 -13.08 7.90
C LYS A 71 10.28 -14.24 7.25
N ALA A 72 10.79 -14.06 6.03
CA ALA A 72 11.53 -15.09 5.31
C ALA A 72 12.83 -15.47 6.05
N LEU A 73 13.55 -14.49 6.59
CA LEU A 73 14.79 -14.71 7.35
C LEU A 73 14.56 -15.33 8.73
N CYS A 74 13.40 -15.11 9.36
CA CYS A 74 13.05 -15.70 10.65
C CYS A 74 12.50 -17.14 10.58
N GLN A 75 12.13 -17.61 9.38
CA GLN A 75 11.69 -18.99 9.17
C GLN A 75 12.88 -19.95 9.34
N PRO A 76 12.75 -21.06 10.10
CA PRO A 76 13.81 -22.05 10.18
C PRO A 76 14.06 -22.66 8.80
N SER A 77 15.32 -22.73 8.39
CA SER A 77 15.72 -23.50 7.20
C SER A 77 15.17 -24.91 7.33
N LYS A 78 14.42 -25.37 6.34
CA LYS A 78 14.05 -26.78 6.23
C LYS A 78 15.31 -27.55 5.79
N ASN A 79 16.20 -27.85 6.74
CA ASN A 79 17.28 -28.82 6.57
C ASN A 79 16.86 -30.14 7.20
#